data_AF-A0A424R9Q5-F1
#
_entry.id   AF-A0A424R9Q5-F1
#
_cell.length_a   1.000
_cell.length_b   1.000
_cell.length_c   1.000
_cell.angle_alpha   90.00
_cell.angle_beta   90.00
_cell.angle_gamma   90.00
#
_symmetry.space_group_name_H-M   'P 1'
#
loop_
_entity.id
_entity.type
_entity.pdbx_description
1 polymer ?
#
loop_
_entity_poly.entity_id
_entity_poly.type
_entity_poly.pdbx_seq_one_letter_code
_entity_poly.pdbx_strand_id
1 'polypeptide(L)'
;MKKTRVLTGITTTGTPHLGNYIGAIRPAVDASQSDQIESFFFLADYHALIKTQDKSLVHQSTKEVAACWLALGLDTSKAMFYRQSDIPEIPELTWLLTCMTAKG
;
A
#
# COMPACT_ATOMS: atom_id res chain seq x y z
N MET A 1 -19.69 17.13 -5.69
CA MET A 1 -19.74 15.79 -6.33
C MET A 1 -19.00 14.80 -5.45
N LYS A 2 -19.46 13.55 -5.35
CA LYS A 2 -18.80 12.51 -4.55
C LYS A 2 -17.52 12.07 -5.28
N LYS A 3 -16.36 12.16 -4.63
CA LYS A 3 -15.09 11.67 -5.18
C LYS A 3 -15.08 10.14 -5.19
N THR A 4 -14.42 9.55 -6.18
CA THR A 4 -14.22 8.09 -6.24
C THR A 4 -13.04 7.71 -5.36
N ARG A 5 -13.24 6.84 -4.38
CA ARG A 5 -12.16 6.34 -3.53
C ARG A 5 -11.43 5.19 -4.20
N VAL A 6 -10.11 5.30 -4.29
CA VAL A 6 -9.22 4.28 -4.87
C VAL A 6 -8.21 3.86 -3.82
N LEU A 7 -8.10 2.56 -3.57
CA LEU A 7 -7.18 1.99 -2.58
C LEU A 7 -6.22 1.01 -3.25
N THR A 8 -4.92 1.27 -3.11
CA THR A 8 -3.84 0.49 -3.72
C THR A 8 -2.91 -0.07 -2.65
N GLY A 9 -2.77 -1.39 -2.62
CA GLY A 9 -1.83 -2.09 -1.74
C GLY A 9 -0.47 -2.31 -2.40
N ILE A 10 0.60 -2.00 -1.69
CA ILE A 10 1.98 -2.09 -2.17
C ILE A 10 2.72 -3.11 -1.29
N THR A 11 3.12 -4.24 -1.86
CA THR A 11 3.84 -5.29 -1.11
C THR A 11 5.29 -4.90 -0.80
N THR A 12 5.74 -5.16 0.42
CA THR A 12 7.09 -4.83 0.92
C THR A 12 7.98 -6.08 1.00
N THR A 13 8.19 -6.74 -0.14
CA THR A 13 8.99 -7.99 -0.24
C THR A 13 10.24 -7.85 -1.11
N GLY A 14 10.79 -6.64 -1.20
CA GLY A 14 12.00 -6.34 -1.97
C GLY A 14 12.08 -4.88 -2.40
N THR A 15 13.17 -4.52 -3.08
CA THR A 15 13.38 -3.18 -3.62
C THR A 15 12.64 -3.01 -4.94
N PRO A 16 11.89 -1.91 -5.15
CA PRO A 16 11.25 -1.62 -6.44
C PRO A 16 12.25 -1.55 -7.59
N HIS A 17 11.87 -2.07 -8.75
CA HIS A 17 12.65 -2.02 -9.99
C HIS A 17 11.90 -1.30 -11.11
N LEU A 18 12.55 -1.11 -12.26
CA LEU A 18 12.00 -0.34 -13.39
C LEU A 18 10.64 -0.85 -13.88
N GLY A 19 10.45 -2.17 -13.89
CA GLY A 19 9.14 -2.77 -14.19
C GLY A 19 8.02 -2.29 -13.26
N ASN A 20 8.27 -2.12 -11.96
CA ASN A 20 7.27 -1.58 -11.03
C ASN A 20 6.99 -0.11 -11.32
N TYR A 21 8.02 0.66 -11.68
CA TYR A 21 7.86 2.07 -12.02
C TYR A 21 6.91 2.26 -13.21
N ILE A 22 7.20 1.59 -14.33
CA ILE A 22 6.42 1.70 -15.56
C ILE A 22 5.03 1.10 -15.38
N GLY A 23 4.94 -0.06 -14.73
CA GLY A 23 3.70 -0.83 -14.67
C GLY A 23 2.71 -0.37 -13.60
N ALA A 24 3.18 0.23 -12.50
CA ALA A 24 2.33 0.53 -11.34
C ALA A 24 2.56 1.93 -10.77
N ILE A 25 3.81 2.30 -10.43
CA ILE A 25 4.07 3.52 -9.65
C ILE A 25 3.71 4.76 -10.47
N ARG A 26 4.23 4.91 -11.69
CA ARG A 26 3.98 6.10 -12.51
C ARG A 26 2.50 6.29 -12.83
N PRO A 27 1.76 5.29 -13.36
CA PRO A 27 0.33 5.45 -13.59
C PRO A 27 -0.47 5.77 -12.33
N ALA A 28 -0.11 5.18 -11.19
CA ALA A 28 -0.79 5.42 -9.92
C ALA A 28 -0.55 6.84 -9.38
N VAL A 29 0.68 7.34 -9.47
CA VAL A 29 1.02 8.73 -9.11
C VAL A 29 0.28 9.70 -10.02
N ASP A 30 0.30 9.49 -11.33
CA ASP A 30 -0.39 10.34 -12.31
C ASP A 30 -1.90 10.38 -12.04
N ALA A 31 -2.53 9.22 -11.79
CA ALA A 31 -3.96 9.13 -11.47
C ALA A 31 -4.32 9.83 -10.14
N SER A 32 -3.44 9.77 -9.14
CA SER A 32 -3.66 10.38 -7.82
C SER A 32 -3.72 11.91 -7.84
N GLN A 33 -3.28 12.55 -8.94
CA GLN A 33 -3.33 14.00 -9.09
C GLN A 33 -4.74 14.54 -9.42
N SER A 34 -5.68 13.67 -9.79
CA SER A 34 -7.04 14.07 -10.16
C SER A 34 -7.88 14.43 -8.93
N ASP A 35 -8.47 15.63 -8.93
CA ASP A 35 -9.37 16.08 -7.87
C ASP A 35 -10.66 15.26 -7.75
N GLN A 36 -10.98 14.44 -8.75
CA GLN A 36 -12.14 13.54 -8.75
C GLN A 36 -11.88 12.24 -7.98
N ILE A 37 -10.61 11.96 -7.64
CA ILE A 37 -10.19 10.73 -6.99
C ILE A 37 -9.73 11.06 -5.56
N GLU A 38 -10.10 10.19 -4.63
CA GLU A 38 -9.55 10.17 -3.28
C GLU A 38 -8.65 8.92 -3.16
N SER A 39 -7.34 9.13 -3.25
CA SER A 39 -6.37 8.04 -3.33
C SER A 39 -5.84 7.61 -1.96
N PHE A 40 -5.79 6.30 -1.74
CA PHE A 40 -5.19 5.64 -0.58
C PHE A 40 -4.14 4.66 -1.06
N PHE A 41 -2.92 4.80 -0.55
CA PHE A 41 -1.80 3.92 -0.80
C PHE A 41 -1.34 3.35 0.53
N PHE A 42 -1.18 2.02 0.60
CA PHE A 42 -0.69 1.42 1.83
C PHE A 42 0.45 0.42 1.59
N LEU A 43 1.41 0.45 2.50
CA LEU A 43 2.50 -0.52 2.57
C LEU A 43 1.97 -1.77 3.28
N ALA A 44 1.81 -2.86 2.53
CA ALA A 44 1.18 -4.10 2.98
C ALA A 44 2.19 -4.99 3.75
N ASP A 45 2.71 -4.48 4.87
CA ASP A 45 3.77 -5.12 5.64
C ASP A 45 3.31 -6.36 6.42
N TYR A 46 2.06 -6.45 6.89
CA TYR A 46 1.53 -7.72 7.38
C TYR A 46 1.43 -8.78 6.28
N HIS A 47 1.09 -8.40 5.04
CA HIS A 47 1.07 -9.34 3.92
C HIS A 47 2.47 -9.82 3.53
N ALA A 48 3.51 -9.01 3.74
CA ALA A 48 4.89 -9.43 3.50
C ALA A 48 5.29 -10.62 4.39
N LEU A 49 4.73 -10.73 5.60
CA LEU A 49 4.99 -11.83 6.53
C LEU A 49 4.56 -13.20 6.01
N ILE A 50 3.66 -13.25 5.03
CA ILE A 50 3.26 -14.50 4.36
C ILE A 50 4.43 -15.08 3.56
N LYS A 51 5.28 -14.22 2.99
CA LYS A 51 6.40 -14.63 2.12
C LYS A 51 7.73 -14.71 2.87
N THR A 52 7.97 -13.81 3.83
CA THR A 52 9.23 -13.75 4.58
C THR A 52 8.96 -13.48 6.05
N GLN A 53 9.58 -14.27 6.92
CA GLN A 53 9.50 -14.11 8.37
C GLN A 53 10.69 -13.31 8.94
N ASP A 54 11.60 -12.85 8.08
CA ASP A 54 12.71 -12.00 8.49
C ASP A 54 12.25 -10.55 8.69
N LYS A 55 12.09 -10.18 9.96
CA LYS A 55 11.71 -8.82 10.37
C LYS A 55 12.61 -7.73 9.82
N SER A 56 13.92 -8.00 9.67
CA SER A 56 14.89 -7.00 9.23
C SER A 56 14.70 -6.68 7.75
N LEU A 57 14.43 -7.70 6.94
CA LEU A 57 14.13 -7.55 5.52
C LEU A 57 12.80 -6.83 5.28
N VAL A 58 11.74 -7.18 6.01
CA VAL A 58 10.43 -6.48 5.88
C VAL A 58 10.57 -5.01 6.25
N HIS A 59 11.28 -4.69 7.33
CA HIS A 59 11.50 -3.31 7.75
C HIS A 59 12.30 -2.51 6.72
N GLN A 60 13.38 -3.09 6.21
CA GLN A 60 14.22 -2.46 5.20
C GLN A 60 13.43 -2.23 3.89
N SER A 61 12.75 -3.26 3.39
CA SER A 61 11.92 -3.15 2.18
C SER A 61 10.81 -2.11 2.34
N THR A 62 10.16 -2.05 3.51
CA THR A 62 9.12 -1.05 3.80
C THR A 62 9.66 0.37 3.63
N LYS A 63 10.86 0.65 4.17
CA LYS A 63 11.52 1.95 4.02
C LYS A 63 11.88 2.25 2.58
N GLU A 64 12.47 1.30 1.86
CA GLU A 64 12.89 1.47 0.47
C GLU A 64 11.69 1.73 -0.45
N VAL A 65 10.62 0.96 -0.29
CA VAL A 65 9.38 1.14 -1.05
C VAL A 65 8.77 2.51 -0.72
N ALA A 66 8.68 2.89 0.54
CA ALA A 66 8.15 4.20 0.94
C ALA A 66 8.95 5.35 0.32
N ALA A 67 10.28 5.30 0.46
CA ALA A 67 11.17 6.30 -0.12
C ALA A 67 11.04 6.37 -1.64
N CYS A 68 10.91 5.21 -2.31
CA CYS A 68 10.76 5.13 -3.76
C CYS A 68 9.47 5.82 -4.23
N TRP A 69 8.32 5.55 -3.60
CA TRP A 69 7.05 6.16 -3.98
C TRP A 69 7.07 7.69 -3.77
N LEU A 70 7.62 8.16 -2.65
CA LEU A 70 7.76 9.59 -2.37
C LEU A 70 8.72 10.27 -3.38
N ALA A 71 9.88 9.65 -3.64
CA ALA A 71 10.87 10.19 -4.59
C ALA A 71 10.34 10.23 -6.04
N LEU A 72 9.42 9.33 -6.39
CA LEU A 72 8.81 9.26 -7.71
C LEU A 72 7.55 10.14 -7.85
N GLY A 73 7.26 10.98 -6.85
CA GLY A 73 6.27 12.06 -6.98
C GLY A 73 4.91 11.80 -6.33
N LEU A 74 4.79 10.80 -5.45
CA LEU A 74 3.59 10.66 -4.64
C LEU A 74 3.44 11.86 -3.68
N ASP A 75 2.37 12.63 -3.87
CA ASP A 75 2.05 13.80 -3.05
C ASP A 75 1.13 13.40 -1.87
N THR A 76 1.70 13.35 -0.66
CA THR A 76 0.96 13.00 0.56
C THR A 76 -0.02 14.06 1.03
N SER A 77 -0.05 15.25 0.41
CA SER A 77 -1.10 16.24 0.66
C SER A 77 -2.39 15.94 -0.10
N LYS A 78 -2.30 15.15 -1.18
CA LYS A 78 -3.44 14.76 -2.03
C LYS A 78 -3.88 13.31 -1.85
N ALA A 79 -2.95 12.44 -1.49
CA ALA A 79 -3.20 11.01 -1.27
C ALA A 79 -2.82 10.59 0.15
N MET A 80 -3.64 9.71 0.74
CA MET A 80 -3.32 9.12 2.02
C MET A 80 -2.29 8.01 1.82
N PHE A 81 -1.15 8.11 2.50
CA PHE A 81 -0.06 7.14 2.43
C PHE A 81 0.27 6.61 3.81
N TYR A 82 0.09 5.31 4.04
CA TYR A 82 0.18 4.71 5.37
C TYR A 82 0.73 3.28 5.34
N ARG A 83 1.06 2.75 6.51
CA ARG A 83 1.51 1.37 6.68
C ARG A 83 0.37 0.53 7.24
N GLN A 84 0.21 -0.70 6.74
CA GLN A 84 -0.88 -1.58 7.18
C GLN A 84 -0.82 -1.85 8.69
N SER A 85 0.38 -2.09 9.23
CA SER A 85 0.57 -2.34 10.66
C SER A 85 0.30 -1.16 11.59
N ASP A 86 0.20 0.07 11.07
CA ASP A 86 -0.11 1.26 11.88
C ASP A 86 -1.62 1.47 12.10
N ILE A 87 -2.48 0.65 11.47
CA ILE A 87 -3.93 0.76 11.59
C ILE A 87 -4.46 -0.43 12.42
N PRO A 88 -4.71 -0.25 13.73
CA PRO A 88 -5.12 -1.34 14.63
C PRO A 88 -6.50 -1.92 14.30
N GLU A 89 -7.34 -1.17 13.58
CA GLU A 89 -8.67 -1.61 13.14
C GLU A 89 -8.60 -2.69 12.04
N ILE A 90 -7.48 -2.76 11.28
CA ILE A 90 -7.34 -3.73 10.18
C ILE A 90 -7.39 -5.17 10.69
N PRO A 91 -6.58 -5.59 11.70
CA PRO A 91 -6.68 -6.92 12.29
C PRO A 91 -8.07 -7.26 12.87
N GLU A 92 -8.73 -6.30 13.53
CA GLU A 92 -10.07 -6.51 14.11
C GLU A 92 -11.11 -6.76 13.01
N LEU A 93 -11.14 -5.92 11.97
CA LEU A 93 -12.02 -6.10 10.83
C LEU A 93 -11.72 -7.41 10.09
N THR A 94 -10.44 -7.75 9.95
CA THR A 94 -10.01 -9.02 9.34
C THR A 94 -10.61 -10.21 10.09
N TRP A 95 -10.60 -10.18 11.42
CA TRP A 95 -11.23 -11.22 12.25
C TRP A 95 -12.74 -11.32 12.02
N LEU A 96 -13.45 -10.19 12.06
CA LEU A 96 -14.90 -10.15 11.82
C LEU A 96 -15.26 -10.73 10.44
N LEU A 97 -14.52 -10.31 9.40
CA LEU A 97 -14.71 -10.82 8.04
C LEU A 97 -14.36 -12.31 7.94
N THR A 98 -13.32 -12.77 8.64
CA THR A 98 -12.96 -14.20 8.69
C THR A 98 -14.10 -15.05 9.24
N CYS A 99 -14.79 -14.61 10.30
CA CYS A 99 -15.96 -15.31 10.83
C CYS A 99 -17.15 -15.38 9.86
N MET A 100 -17.21 -14.44 8.90
CA MET A 100 -18.27 -14.37 7.89
C MET A 100 -17.85 -14.97 6.54
N THR A 101 -16.61 -15.42 6.40
CA THR A 101 -16.07 -15.96 5.15
C THR A 101 -16.06 -17.48 5.22
N ALA A 102 -16.82 -18.12 4.34
CA ALA A 102 -16.75 -19.57 4.20
C ALA A 102 -15.36 -20.00 3.74
N LYS A 103 -14.89 -21.16 4.21
CA LYS A 103 -13.59 -21.72 3.83
C LYS A 103 -13.51 -22.15 2.35
N GLY A 104 -14.65 -22.34 1.70
CA GLY A 104 -14.84 -23.08 0.44
C GLY A 104 -14.21 -22.46 -0.79
#